data_AF-A0AAE3VXG8-F1
#
_entry.id   AF-A0AAE3VXG8-F1
#
_cell.length_a   1.000
_cell.length_b   1.000
_cell.length_c   1.000
_cell.angle_alpha   90.00
_cell.angle_beta   90.00
_cell.angle_gamma   90.00
#
_symmetry.space_group_name_H-M   'P 1'
#
loop_
_entity.id
_entity.type
_entity.pdbx_description
1 polymer ?
#
loop_
_entity_poly.entity_id
_entity_poly.type
_entity_poly.pdbx_seq_one_letter_code
_entity_poly.pdbx_strand_id
1 'polypeptide(L)'
;MGQDADQRLVEAVHRDDGAAVEKALADGADPDAGYDRFRSSVLAVAAHRGNGEIVDRLLRAGARVEAIRPRGATPLRVAVAYGLADIVRSLLRHGALTVEPAGRGSVLTTAVSVTSHRSGPAHLAVLRLLLEAGAAPAPGEEEPLLTAVMLPHVPPAVLRLLLAHGANPDQRRSDGAPAIVVAARRGDHAQVDVLLTAGAAVDARDRHGRTALMHAAERGEQRVVATLLLAGADPGATGPDGTTAPHLTRGWPEPHEGIKPGGPRNAWDEVPVVRSAVRVTPAGVRLDADQRLFRLLADVIGRAVASLGDEEWTVRTGMDADLARAFATRLRDGGIPSADRAWHRLDITADEHATIHSALDALAHGRADVPDRLELVDLLDELRRQHRR
;
A
#
# COMPACT_ATOMS: atom_id res chain seq x y z
N MET A 1 46.89 9.96 -27.90
CA MET A 1 46.46 10.58 -26.64
C MET A 1 45.09 10.10 -26.19
N GLY A 2 44.05 10.07 -27.05
CA GLY A 2 42.69 9.62 -26.67
C GLY A 2 42.61 8.23 -26.03
N GLN A 3 43.15 7.19 -26.66
CA GLN A 3 43.08 5.80 -26.12
C GLN A 3 43.76 5.62 -24.75
N ASP A 4 44.78 6.44 -24.44
CA ASP A 4 45.45 6.42 -23.14
C ASP A 4 44.63 7.16 -22.06
N ALA A 5 43.89 8.21 -22.44
CA ALA A 5 42.95 8.88 -21.56
C ALA A 5 41.73 7.98 -21.24
N ASP A 6 41.21 7.25 -22.22
CA ASP A 6 40.10 6.30 -22.04
C ASP A 6 40.48 5.18 -21.07
N GLN A 7 41.68 4.61 -21.22
CA GLN A 7 42.18 3.57 -20.31
C GLN A 7 42.31 4.11 -18.88
N ARG A 8 42.83 5.34 -18.71
CA ARG A 8 42.91 6.02 -17.41
C ARG A 8 41.52 6.27 -16.81
N LEU A 9 40.52 6.62 -17.63
CA LEU A 9 39.13 6.77 -17.19
C LEU A 9 38.56 5.43 -16.69
N VAL A 10 38.74 4.35 -17.44
CA VAL A 10 38.28 3.01 -17.04
C VAL A 10 38.91 2.57 -15.72
N GLU A 11 40.21 2.78 -15.56
CA GLU A 11 40.93 2.46 -14.31
C GLU A 11 40.50 3.33 -13.13
N ALA A 12 40.19 4.61 -13.37
CA ALA A 12 39.66 5.51 -12.34
C ALA A 12 38.25 5.06 -11.88
N VAL A 13 37.37 4.72 -12.82
CA VAL A 13 36.04 4.14 -12.51
C VAL A 13 36.18 2.79 -11.79
N HIS A 14 37.15 1.95 -12.18
CA HIS A 14 37.42 0.69 -11.50
C HIS A 14 37.85 0.88 -10.05
N ARG A 15 38.63 1.92 -9.77
CA ARG A 15 39.14 2.26 -8.42
C ARG A 15 38.21 3.13 -7.60
N ASP A 16 37.05 3.51 -8.14
CA ASP A 16 36.09 4.41 -7.48
C ASP A 16 36.68 5.80 -7.18
N ASP A 17 37.63 6.26 -8.01
CA ASP A 17 38.40 7.49 -7.81
C ASP A 17 37.79 8.64 -8.64
N GLY A 18 36.90 9.42 -8.01
CA GLY A 18 36.24 10.56 -8.64
C GLY A 18 37.22 11.58 -9.20
N ALA A 19 38.29 11.92 -8.46
CA ALA A 19 39.28 12.90 -8.88
C ALA A 19 40.05 12.45 -10.12
N ALA A 20 40.42 11.18 -10.18
CA ALA A 20 41.05 10.60 -11.37
C ALA A 20 40.09 10.55 -12.56
N VAL A 21 38.78 10.30 -12.33
CA VAL A 21 37.75 10.38 -13.39
C VAL A 21 37.68 11.79 -13.97
N GLU A 22 37.59 12.82 -13.13
CA GLU A 22 37.52 14.21 -13.59
C GLU A 22 38.78 14.63 -14.35
N LYS A 23 39.95 14.23 -13.88
CA LYS A 23 41.20 14.47 -14.61
C LYS A 23 41.20 13.78 -15.97
N ALA A 24 40.80 12.50 -16.05
CA ALA A 24 40.77 11.77 -17.31
C ALA A 24 39.80 12.41 -18.32
N LEU A 25 38.62 12.85 -17.87
CA LEU A 25 37.66 13.58 -18.69
C LEU A 25 38.21 14.94 -19.16
N ALA A 26 38.90 15.69 -18.28
CA ALA A 26 39.56 16.93 -18.64
C ALA A 26 40.71 16.74 -19.66
N ASP A 27 41.40 15.59 -19.60
CA ASP A 27 42.42 15.18 -20.56
C ASP A 27 41.83 14.68 -21.91
N GLY A 28 40.50 14.70 -22.05
CA GLY A 28 39.79 14.36 -23.29
C GLY A 28 39.41 12.88 -23.44
N ALA A 29 39.30 12.14 -22.34
CA ALA A 29 38.73 10.78 -22.37
C ALA A 29 37.27 10.81 -22.85
N ASP A 30 36.88 9.81 -23.64
CA ASP A 30 35.50 9.61 -24.07
C ASP A 30 34.63 9.22 -22.86
N PRO A 31 33.61 10.01 -22.47
CA PRO A 31 32.71 9.66 -21.37
C PRO A 31 31.89 8.39 -21.62
N ASP A 32 31.85 7.89 -22.87
CA ASP A 32 31.23 6.62 -23.27
C ASP A 32 32.25 5.48 -23.43
N ALA A 33 33.47 5.63 -22.93
CA ALA A 33 34.51 4.61 -23.02
C ALA A 33 34.02 3.22 -22.56
N GLY A 34 34.47 2.19 -23.29
CA GLY A 34 34.18 0.80 -22.97
C GLY A 34 35.01 0.31 -21.80
N TYR A 35 34.35 -0.06 -20.71
CA TYR A 35 34.97 -0.49 -19.44
C TYR A 35 35.59 -1.89 -19.49
N ASP A 36 35.04 -2.81 -20.28
CA ASP A 36 35.51 -4.19 -20.35
C ASP A 36 35.49 -4.73 -21.79
N ARG A 37 35.88 -6.00 -21.96
CA ARG A 37 35.85 -6.69 -23.27
C ARG A 37 34.48 -6.75 -23.93
N PHE A 38 33.40 -6.56 -23.18
CA PHE A 38 32.03 -6.52 -23.68
C PHE A 38 31.58 -5.08 -23.99
N ARG A 39 32.50 -4.11 -23.87
CA ARG A 39 32.27 -2.68 -24.05
C ARG A 39 31.13 -2.15 -23.18
N SER A 40 31.04 -2.64 -21.94
CA SER A 40 30.18 -2.04 -20.91
C SER A 40 30.47 -0.55 -20.80
N SER A 41 29.45 0.32 -20.83
CA SER A 41 29.69 1.76 -20.60
C SER A 41 30.19 2.02 -19.18
N VAL A 42 31.17 2.92 -19.05
CA VAL A 42 31.66 3.41 -17.74
C VAL A 42 30.56 4.04 -16.90
N LEU A 43 29.59 4.75 -17.50
CA LEU A 43 28.42 5.29 -16.80
C LEU A 43 27.56 4.17 -16.22
N ALA A 44 27.31 3.15 -17.03
CA ALA A 44 26.53 2.01 -16.57
C ALA A 44 27.27 1.28 -15.44
N VAL A 45 28.59 1.12 -15.50
CA VAL A 45 29.37 0.49 -14.41
C VAL A 45 29.34 1.33 -13.13
N ALA A 46 29.53 2.65 -13.21
CA ALA A 46 29.45 3.54 -12.07
C ALA A 46 28.06 3.46 -11.39
N ALA A 47 26.98 3.48 -12.19
CA ALA A 47 25.63 3.30 -11.68
C ALA A 47 25.41 1.93 -11.02
N HIS A 48 26.10 0.88 -11.46
CA HIS A 48 26.01 -0.45 -10.84
C HIS A 48 26.59 -0.48 -9.43
N ARG A 49 27.73 0.21 -9.29
CA ARG A 49 28.51 0.28 -8.06
C ARG A 49 27.93 1.24 -7.05
N GLY A 50 26.91 2.01 -7.43
CA GLY A 50 26.28 2.99 -6.55
C GLY A 50 27.09 4.28 -6.39
N ASN A 51 28.09 4.53 -7.23
CA ASN A 51 28.88 5.75 -7.14
C ASN A 51 28.17 6.92 -7.84
N GLY A 52 27.34 7.65 -7.09
CA GLY A 52 26.62 8.83 -7.58
C GLY A 52 27.54 9.97 -8.01
N GLU A 53 28.68 10.15 -7.35
CA GLU A 53 29.63 11.20 -7.69
C GLU A 53 30.26 10.98 -9.08
N ILE A 54 30.71 9.76 -9.38
CA ILE A 54 31.23 9.41 -10.70
C ILE A 54 30.13 9.48 -11.76
N VAL A 55 28.91 9.02 -11.44
CA VAL A 55 27.76 9.18 -12.35
C VAL A 55 27.55 10.65 -12.71
N ASP A 56 27.52 11.56 -11.74
CA ASP A 56 27.33 12.98 -11.98
C ASP A 56 28.45 13.60 -12.82
N ARG A 57 29.71 13.17 -12.61
CA ARG A 57 30.87 13.62 -13.39
C ARG A 57 30.76 13.16 -14.85
N LEU A 58 30.42 11.89 -15.07
CA LEU A 58 30.26 11.31 -16.41
C LEU A 58 29.10 11.97 -17.18
N LEU A 59 27.95 12.18 -16.53
CA LEU A 59 26.79 12.85 -17.14
C LEU A 59 27.09 14.31 -17.49
N ARG A 60 27.82 15.04 -16.63
CA ARG A 60 28.29 16.40 -16.94
C ARG A 60 29.24 16.46 -18.13
N ALA A 61 30.04 15.42 -18.33
CA ALA A 61 30.91 15.29 -19.49
C ALA A 61 30.19 14.83 -20.77
N GLY A 62 28.88 14.53 -20.70
CA GLY A 62 28.07 14.15 -21.85
C GLY A 62 27.96 12.64 -22.10
N ALA A 63 28.21 11.80 -21.08
CA ALA A 63 27.96 10.36 -21.19
C ALA A 63 26.50 10.07 -21.58
N ARG A 64 26.29 9.14 -22.52
CA ARG A 64 24.96 8.73 -22.99
C ARG A 64 24.18 8.00 -21.92
N VAL A 65 22.99 8.50 -21.58
CA VAL A 65 22.12 7.93 -20.53
C VAL A 65 21.47 6.61 -20.96
N GLU A 66 21.32 6.38 -22.26
CA GLU A 66 20.82 5.16 -22.89
C GLU A 66 21.87 4.05 -23.00
N ALA A 67 23.09 4.30 -22.51
CA ALA A 67 24.16 3.32 -22.53
C ALA A 67 23.71 1.99 -21.92
N ILE A 68 24.19 0.87 -22.43
CA ILE A 68 23.74 -0.46 -21.98
C ILE A 68 24.88 -1.24 -21.33
N ARG A 69 24.53 -2.02 -20.30
CA ARG A 69 25.42 -3.08 -19.79
C ARG A 69 25.33 -4.35 -20.63
N PRO A 70 26.28 -5.27 -20.48
CA PRO A 70 26.09 -6.68 -20.82
C PRO A 70 24.80 -7.17 -20.17
N ARG A 71 23.93 -7.83 -20.95
CA ARG A 71 22.51 -8.15 -20.65
C ARG A 71 21.50 -7.01 -20.91
N GLY A 72 21.94 -5.92 -21.52
CA GLY A 72 21.12 -4.87 -22.14
C GLY A 72 20.39 -3.91 -21.20
N ALA A 73 20.75 -3.83 -19.93
CA ALA A 73 20.12 -2.91 -18.97
C ALA A 73 20.79 -1.52 -19.02
N THR A 74 19.97 -0.46 -19.05
CA THR A 74 20.43 0.94 -18.97
C THR A 74 20.88 1.30 -17.55
N PRO A 75 21.71 2.35 -17.36
CA PRO A 75 22.04 2.91 -16.06
C PRO A 75 20.79 3.13 -15.20
N LEU A 76 19.71 3.66 -15.79
CA LEU A 76 18.47 3.97 -15.07
C LEU A 76 17.81 2.70 -14.54
N ARG A 77 17.61 1.67 -15.38
CA ARG A 77 17.01 0.41 -14.92
C ARG A 77 17.81 -0.25 -13.82
N VAL A 78 19.13 -0.11 -13.85
CA VAL A 78 19.97 -0.67 -12.80
C VAL A 78 19.83 0.13 -11.52
N ALA A 79 19.93 1.45 -11.59
CA ALA A 79 19.74 2.31 -10.44
C ALA A 79 18.39 2.02 -9.76
N VAL A 80 17.35 1.79 -10.55
CA VAL A 80 16.03 1.38 -10.09
C VAL A 80 16.04 0.01 -9.41
N ALA A 81 16.64 -1.02 -10.02
CA ALA A 81 16.71 -2.37 -9.45
C ALA A 81 17.45 -2.43 -8.10
N TYR A 82 18.42 -1.55 -7.89
CA TYR A 82 19.21 -1.49 -6.65
C TYR A 82 18.71 -0.43 -5.64
N GLY A 83 17.67 0.34 -5.97
CA GLY A 83 17.12 1.36 -5.06
C GLY A 83 18.01 2.60 -4.91
N LEU A 84 18.81 2.94 -5.93
CA LEU A 84 19.82 4.00 -5.89
C LEU A 84 19.21 5.38 -6.21
N ALA A 85 18.44 5.93 -5.27
CA ALA A 85 17.61 7.13 -5.46
C ALA A 85 18.39 8.35 -6.01
N ASP A 86 19.61 8.62 -5.54
CA ASP A 86 20.39 9.77 -6.01
C ASP A 86 20.86 9.60 -7.46
N ILE A 87 21.25 8.39 -7.85
CA ILE A 87 21.61 8.05 -9.23
C ILE A 87 20.38 8.12 -10.12
N VAL A 88 19.23 7.60 -9.68
CA VAL A 88 17.95 7.73 -10.40
C VAL A 88 17.63 9.21 -10.63
N ARG A 89 17.73 10.06 -9.60
CA ARG A 89 17.47 11.50 -9.71
C ARG A 89 18.41 12.15 -10.74
N SER A 90 19.70 11.82 -10.71
CA SER A 90 20.68 12.37 -11.66
C SER A 90 20.37 11.95 -13.10
N LEU A 91 20.13 10.66 -13.33
CA LEU A 91 19.79 10.13 -14.66
C LEU A 91 18.48 10.73 -15.20
N LEU A 92 17.47 10.93 -14.36
CA LEU A 92 16.21 11.57 -14.75
C LEU A 92 16.41 13.03 -15.17
N ARG A 93 17.26 13.80 -14.46
CA ARG A 93 17.63 15.18 -14.85
C ARG A 93 18.30 15.26 -16.22
N HIS A 94 19.01 14.20 -16.62
CA HIS A 94 19.64 14.07 -17.93
C HIS A 94 18.75 13.36 -18.97
N GLY A 95 17.45 13.24 -18.72
CA GLY A 95 16.48 12.77 -19.72
C GLY A 95 16.43 11.25 -19.91
N ALA A 96 17.03 10.45 -19.02
CA ALA A 96 17.14 9.00 -19.18
C ALA A 96 15.78 8.29 -19.36
N LEU A 97 14.69 8.83 -18.81
CA LEU A 97 13.35 8.25 -18.94
C LEU A 97 12.84 8.28 -20.39
N THR A 98 13.28 9.24 -21.20
CA THR A 98 12.78 9.45 -22.58
C THR A 98 13.45 8.56 -23.63
N VAL A 99 14.54 7.89 -23.25
CA VAL A 99 15.37 7.08 -24.16
C VAL A 99 15.50 5.62 -23.71
N GLU A 100 14.58 5.17 -22.86
CA GLU A 100 14.53 3.77 -22.44
C GLU A 100 14.27 2.85 -23.65
N PRO A 101 14.98 1.71 -23.74
CA PRO A 101 14.89 0.83 -24.89
C PRO A 101 13.51 0.18 -25.01
N ALA A 102 12.96 0.21 -26.23
CA ALA A 102 11.71 -0.49 -26.56
C ALA A 102 11.83 -2.01 -26.38
N GLY A 103 10.70 -2.68 -26.12
CA GLY A 103 10.63 -4.13 -25.99
C GLY A 103 11.03 -4.67 -24.60
N ARG A 104 11.33 -3.80 -23.64
CA ARG A 104 11.37 -4.12 -22.22
C ARG A 104 10.21 -3.41 -21.54
N GLY A 105 9.57 -4.06 -20.56
CA GLY A 105 8.55 -3.41 -19.74
C GLY A 105 9.03 -2.08 -19.17
N SER A 106 8.13 -1.17 -18.80
CA SER A 106 8.51 0.16 -18.33
C SER A 106 9.44 0.12 -17.11
N VAL A 107 10.21 1.18 -16.94
CA VAL A 107 11.02 1.33 -15.72
C VAL A 107 10.13 1.45 -14.48
N LEU A 108 8.90 1.96 -14.65
CA LEU A 108 7.90 2.06 -13.58
C LEU A 108 7.41 0.67 -13.12
N THR A 109 6.99 -0.21 -14.05
CA THR A 109 6.59 -1.58 -13.70
C THR A 109 7.76 -2.38 -13.14
N THR A 110 8.98 -2.11 -13.62
CA THR A 110 10.20 -2.66 -13.00
C THR A 110 10.33 -2.21 -11.55
N ALA A 111 10.20 -0.91 -11.26
CA ALA A 111 10.31 -0.38 -9.91
C ALA A 111 9.27 -1.01 -8.97
N VAL A 112 8.01 -1.10 -9.39
CA VAL A 112 6.94 -1.79 -8.65
C VAL A 112 7.32 -3.25 -8.41
N SER A 113 7.78 -3.98 -9.43
CA SER A 113 8.16 -5.39 -9.31
C SER A 113 9.34 -5.65 -8.36
N VAL A 114 10.28 -4.71 -8.26
CA VAL A 114 11.42 -4.88 -7.35
C VAL A 114 10.98 -4.72 -5.89
N THR A 115 9.93 -3.93 -5.61
CA THR A 115 9.44 -3.71 -4.23
C THR A 115 8.89 -4.97 -3.57
N SER A 116 8.43 -5.98 -4.33
CA SER A 116 7.98 -7.27 -3.78
C SER A 116 9.12 -8.14 -3.24
N HIS A 117 10.35 -7.91 -3.70
CA HIS A 117 11.54 -8.66 -3.29
C HIS A 117 12.46 -7.85 -2.38
N ARG A 118 12.41 -6.52 -2.48
CA ARG A 118 13.26 -5.56 -1.78
C ARG A 118 12.40 -4.41 -1.25
N SER A 119 11.57 -4.74 -0.28
CA SER A 119 10.69 -3.77 0.38
C SER A 119 11.50 -2.92 1.36
N GLY A 120 11.90 -1.72 0.94
CA GLY A 120 12.63 -0.77 1.80
C GLY A 120 12.44 0.69 1.39
N PRO A 121 12.82 1.64 2.27
CA PRO A 121 12.68 3.08 2.01
C PRO A 121 13.35 3.53 0.70
N ALA A 122 14.48 2.90 0.35
CA ALA A 122 15.23 3.19 -0.87
C ALA A 122 14.42 2.92 -2.15
N HIS A 123 13.76 1.75 -2.24
CA HIS A 123 12.92 1.40 -3.39
C HIS A 123 11.64 2.22 -3.47
N LEU A 124 11.06 2.62 -2.33
CA LEU A 124 9.93 3.55 -2.29
C LEU A 124 10.33 4.96 -2.75
N ALA A 125 11.52 5.44 -2.36
CA ALA A 125 12.05 6.71 -2.83
C ALA A 125 12.28 6.70 -4.35
N VAL A 126 12.83 5.61 -4.89
CA VAL A 126 12.97 5.41 -6.34
C VAL A 126 11.60 5.43 -7.04
N LEU A 127 10.62 4.69 -6.54
CA LEU A 127 9.27 4.66 -7.13
C LEU A 127 8.65 6.06 -7.14
N ARG A 128 8.80 6.81 -6.03
CA ARG A 128 8.32 8.20 -5.93
C ARG A 128 8.98 9.09 -6.97
N LEU A 129 10.32 9.03 -7.11
CA LEU A 129 11.06 9.84 -8.09
C LEU A 129 10.61 9.55 -9.53
N LEU A 130 10.33 8.28 -9.86
CA LEU A 130 9.82 7.92 -11.18
C LEU A 130 8.41 8.49 -11.42
N LEU A 131 7.51 8.41 -10.45
CA LEU A 131 6.16 8.97 -10.54
C LEU A 131 6.19 10.50 -10.66
N GLU A 132 7.03 11.18 -9.87
CA GLU A 132 7.25 12.63 -9.93
C GLU A 132 7.83 13.07 -11.30
N ALA A 133 8.65 12.23 -11.92
CA ALA A 133 9.19 12.47 -13.26
C ALA A 133 8.22 12.11 -14.40
N GLY A 134 6.99 11.71 -14.09
CA GLY A 134 5.97 11.36 -15.08
C GLY A 134 6.21 10.02 -15.77
N ALA A 135 6.89 9.07 -15.11
CA ALA A 135 6.99 7.71 -15.63
C ALA A 135 5.59 7.09 -15.75
N ALA A 136 5.37 6.39 -16.86
CA ALA A 136 4.12 5.73 -17.18
C ALA A 136 4.38 4.25 -17.53
N PRO A 137 3.36 3.37 -17.40
CA PRO A 137 3.45 2.02 -17.95
C PRO A 137 3.71 2.05 -19.46
N ALA A 138 4.39 1.04 -19.98
CA ALA A 138 4.59 0.90 -21.42
C ALA A 138 3.28 0.45 -22.10
N PRO A 139 3.09 0.74 -23.40
CA PRO A 139 1.89 0.29 -24.12
C PRO A 139 1.66 -1.22 -23.97
N GLY A 140 0.45 -1.59 -23.54
CA GLY A 140 0.05 -2.99 -23.32
C GLY A 140 0.47 -3.59 -21.98
N GLU A 141 1.20 -2.86 -21.12
CA GLU A 141 1.39 -3.26 -19.73
C GLU A 141 0.12 -3.03 -18.91
N GLU A 142 -0.06 -3.85 -17.88
CA GLU A 142 -1.06 -3.59 -16.84
C GLU A 142 -0.68 -2.32 -16.08
N GLU A 143 -1.69 -1.56 -15.67
CA GLU A 143 -1.49 -0.35 -14.88
C GLU A 143 -0.66 -0.64 -13.61
N PRO A 144 0.18 0.30 -13.14
CA PRO A 144 1.09 0.06 -12.03
C PRO A 144 0.41 -0.40 -10.74
N LEU A 145 -0.79 0.12 -10.44
CA LEU A 145 -1.56 -0.28 -9.25
C LEU A 145 -2.01 -1.74 -9.35
N LEU A 146 -2.49 -2.19 -10.52
CA LEU A 146 -2.82 -3.60 -10.72
C LEU A 146 -1.60 -4.50 -10.70
N THR A 147 -0.49 -4.06 -11.30
CA THR A 147 0.78 -4.77 -11.21
C THR A 147 1.15 -4.99 -9.74
N ALA A 148 1.05 -3.95 -8.89
CA ALA A 148 1.32 -4.04 -7.46
C ALA A 148 0.37 -5.01 -6.74
N VAL A 149 -0.93 -4.97 -7.05
CA VAL A 149 -1.95 -5.87 -6.44
C VAL A 149 -1.72 -7.35 -6.82
N MET A 150 -1.21 -7.62 -8.03
CA MET A 150 -0.97 -8.99 -8.50
C MET A 150 0.32 -9.62 -7.95
N LEU A 151 1.26 -8.79 -7.50
CA LEU A 151 2.54 -9.26 -6.99
C LEU A 151 2.41 -9.75 -5.53
N PRO A 152 3.14 -10.80 -5.14
CA PRO A 152 3.18 -11.26 -3.75
C PRO A 152 3.96 -10.28 -2.88
N HIS A 153 3.61 -10.17 -1.59
CA HIS A 153 4.39 -9.43 -0.58
C HIS A 153 4.69 -7.96 -0.91
N VAL A 154 3.83 -7.29 -1.68
CA VAL A 154 3.98 -5.85 -1.95
C VAL A 154 3.55 -5.05 -0.71
N PRO A 155 4.40 -4.14 -0.19
CA PRO A 155 4.03 -3.29 0.93
C PRO A 155 2.82 -2.40 0.62
N PRO A 156 1.88 -2.20 1.56
CA PRO A 156 0.76 -1.28 1.39
C PRO A 156 1.18 0.15 1.00
N ALA A 157 2.39 0.57 1.41
CA ALA A 157 2.98 1.85 1.03
C ALA A 157 3.16 2.03 -0.49
N VAL A 158 3.37 0.95 -1.24
CA VAL A 158 3.47 1.01 -2.71
C VAL A 158 2.12 1.41 -3.32
N LEU A 159 1.03 0.76 -2.90
CA LEU A 159 -0.31 1.10 -3.35
C LEU A 159 -0.68 2.54 -2.96
N ARG A 160 -0.44 2.93 -1.70
CA ARG A 160 -0.68 4.30 -1.22
C ARG A 160 0.06 5.33 -2.06
N LEU A 161 1.32 5.05 -2.42
CA LEU A 161 2.11 5.95 -3.25
C LEU A 161 1.53 6.06 -4.67
N LEU A 162 1.17 4.94 -5.30
CA LEU A 162 0.55 4.96 -6.63
C LEU A 162 -0.77 5.73 -6.62
N LEU A 163 -1.63 5.51 -5.61
CA LEU A 163 -2.91 6.21 -5.43
C LEU A 163 -2.71 7.71 -5.18
N ALA A 164 -1.72 8.09 -4.35
CA ALA A 164 -1.37 9.50 -4.11
C ALA A 164 -0.86 10.21 -5.38
N HIS A 165 -0.32 9.47 -6.34
CA HIS A 165 0.09 9.97 -7.66
C HIS A 165 -0.98 9.75 -8.75
N GLY A 166 -2.25 9.62 -8.35
CA GLY A 166 -3.40 9.67 -9.25
C GLY A 166 -3.80 8.32 -9.87
N ALA A 167 -3.26 7.19 -9.40
CA ALA A 167 -3.79 5.89 -9.81
C ALA A 167 -5.27 5.77 -9.40
N ASN A 168 -6.10 5.24 -10.30
CA ASN A 168 -7.52 5.04 -10.01
C ASN A 168 -7.72 3.77 -9.15
N PRO A 169 -8.33 3.85 -7.95
CA PRO A 169 -8.59 2.69 -7.09
C PRO A 169 -9.53 1.65 -7.72
N ASP A 170 -10.37 2.04 -8.69
CA ASP A 170 -11.31 1.18 -9.40
C ASP A 170 -10.73 0.57 -10.69
N GLN A 171 -9.40 0.57 -10.86
CA GLN A 171 -8.76 -0.05 -12.00
C GLN A 171 -9.17 -1.51 -12.18
N ARG A 172 -9.31 -1.91 -13.45
CA ARG A 172 -9.70 -3.25 -13.85
C ARG A 172 -8.59 -3.89 -14.66
N ARG A 173 -8.30 -5.14 -14.33
CA ARG A 173 -7.35 -5.98 -15.07
C ARG A 173 -7.84 -6.22 -16.48
N SER A 174 -6.95 -6.67 -17.36
CA SER A 174 -7.28 -7.10 -18.73
C SER A 174 -8.47 -8.08 -18.85
N ASP A 175 -8.81 -8.87 -17.82
CA ASP A 175 -10.00 -9.73 -17.79
C ASP A 175 -11.27 -9.08 -17.21
N GLY A 176 -11.22 -7.79 -16.90
CA GLY A 176 -12.30 -7.01 -16.31
C GLY A 176 -12.41 -7.10 -14.79
N ALA A 177 -11.55 -7.85 -14.10
CA ALA A 177 -11.60 -7.94 -12.64
C ALA A 177 -11.14 -6.61 -11.97
N PRO A 178 -11.95 -5.99 -11.09
CA PRO A 178 -11.54 -4.83 -10.29
C PRO A 178 -10.35 -5.14 -9.38
N ALA A 179 -9.50 -4.16 -9.11
CA ALA A 179 -8.35 -4.27 -8.21
C ALA A 179 -8.75 -4.87 -6.85
N ILE A 180 -9.86 -4.39 -6.26
CA ILE A 180 -10.35 -4.87 -4.96
C ILE A 180 -10.77 -6.35 -5.01
N VAL A 181 -11.32 -6.82 -6.14
CA VAL A 181 -11.64 -8.24 -6.33
C VAL A 181 -10.36 -9.07 -6.44
N VAL A 182 -9.34 -8.59 -7.14
CA VAL A 182 -8.05 -9.28 -7.26
C VAL A 182 -7.37 -9.40 -5.89
N ALA A 183 -7.34 -8.32 -5.10
CA ALA A 183 -6.78 -8.32 -3.75
C ALA A 183 -7.56 -9.28 -2.81
N ALA A 184 -8.88 -9.25 -2.87
CA ALA A 184 -9.73 -10.14 -2.06
C ALA A 184 -9.55 -11.62 -2.40
N ARG A 185 -9.43 -11.96 -3.70
CA ARG A 185 -9.10 -13.32 -4.17
C ARG A 185 -7.76 -13.83 -3.68
N ARG A 186 -6.85 -12.96 -3.25
CA ARG A 186 -5.53 -13.32 -2.74
C ARG A 186 -5.49 -13.38 -1.20
N GLY A 187 -6.57 -13.01 -0.53
CA GLY A 187 -6.59 -12.88 0.93
C GLY A 187 -5.80 -11.69 1.46
N ASP A 188 -5.41 -10.75 0.59
CA ASP A 188 -4.54 -9.63 0.98
C ASP A 188 -5.36 -8.50 1.62
N HIS A 189 -5.67 -8.68 2.90
CA HIS A 189 -6.38 -7.71 3.74
C HIS A 189 -5.77 -6.30 3.64
N ALA A 190 -4.45 -6.17 3.66
CA ALA A 190 -3.80 -4.87 3.73
C ALA A 190 -3.95 -4.10 2.41
N GLN A 191 -3.94 -4.80 1.27
CA GLN A 191 -4.23 -4.19 -0.02
C GLN A 191 -5.71 -3.83 -0.16
N VAL A 192 -6.63 -4.69 0.32
CA VAL A 192 -8.07 -4.39 0.32
C VAL A 192 -8.37 -3.13 1.13
N ASP A 193 -7.80 -3.00 2.32
CA ASP A 193 -7.93 -1.83 3.20
C ASP A 193 -7.43 -0.53 2.53
N VAL A 194 -6.26 -0.58 1.89
CA VAL A 194 -5.72 0.58 1.17
C VAL A 194 -6.62 0.99 -0.01
N LEU A 195 -7.12 0.03 -0.78
CA LEU A 195 -8.00 0.32 -1.92
C LEU A 195 -9.33 0.94 -1.45
N LEU A 196 -9.93 0.42 -0.37
CA LEU A 196 -11.16 0.94 0.21
C LEU A 196 -10.97 2.35 0.79
N THR A 197 -9.85 2.59 1.50
CA THR A 197 -9.51 3.91 2.02
C THR A 197 -9.34 4.94 0.90
N ALA A 198 -8.86 4.49 -0.26
CA ALA A 198 -8.73 5.33 -1.45
C ALA A 198 -10.05 5.49 -2.24
N GLY A 199 -11.16 4.91 -1.77
CA GLY A 199 -12.48 5.07 -2.37
C GLY A 199 -12.83 4.02 -3.44
N ALA A 200 -12.16 2.87 -3.46
CA ALA A 200 -12.57 1.77 -4.34
C ALA A 200 -14.03 1.37 -4.09
N ALA A 201 -14.78 1.14 -5.16
CA ALA A 201 -16.16 0.68 -5.10
C ALA A 201 -16.22 -0.72 -4.45
N VAL A 202 -16.71 -0.77 -3.20
CA VAL A 202 -16.74 -1.97 -2.36
C VAL A 202 -17.47 -3.15 -3.01
N ASP A 203 -18.56 -2.87 -3.75
CA ASP A 203 -19.38 -3.86 -4.45
C ASP A 203 -19.05 -3.96 -5.95
N ALA A 204 -17.85 -3.52 -6.36
CA ALA A 204 -17.41 -3.68 -7.74
C ALA A 204 -17.47 -5.14 -8.18
N ARG A 205 -18.12 -5.38 -9.32
CA ARG A 205 -18.30 -6.71 -9.90
C ARG A 205 -17.24 -7.03 -10.94
N ASP A 206 -16.73 -8.25 -10.91
CA ASP A 206 -15.94 -8.81 -12.00
C ASP A 206 -16.83 -9.20 -13.20
N ARG A 207 -16.21 -9.72 -14.28
CA ARG A 207 -16.92 -10.17 -15.48
C ARG A 207 -17.90 -11.34 -15.24
N HIS A 208 -17.77 -12.03 -14.12
CA HIS A 208 -18.68 -13.09 -13.71
C HIS A 208 -19.81 -12.55 -12.83
N GLY A 209 -19.87 -11.23 -12.59
CA GLY A 209 -20.88 -10.62 -11.71
C GLY A 209 -20.60 -10.83 -10.22
N ARG A 210 -19.40 -11.29 -9.84
CA ARG A 210 -19.02 -11.55 -8.45
C ARG A 210 -18.33 -10.35 -7.82
N THR A 211 -18.63 -10.10 -6.54
CA THR A 211 -18.01 -9.02 -5.72
C THR A 211 -16.79 -9.52 -4.96
N ALA A 212 -15.98 -8.60 -4.44
CA ALA A 212 -14.84 -8.92 -3.59
C ALA A 212 -15.26 -9.78 -2.37
N LEU A 213 -16.44 -9.49 -1.80
CA LEU A 213 -16.99 -10.20 -0.65
C LEU A 213 -17.27 -11.67 -0.97
N MET A 214 -17.82 -11.97 -2.15
CA MET A 214 -18.07 -13.35 -2.59
C MET A 214 -16.77 -14.15 -2.74
N HIS A 215 -15.74 -13.54 -3.35
CA HIS A 215 -14.44 -14.20 -3.52
C HIS A 215 -13.74 -14.44 -2.18
N ALA A 216 -13.82 -13.50 -1.25
CA ALA A 216 -13.27 -13.66 0.10
C ALA A 216 -14.01 -14.75 0.88
N ALA A 217 -15.35 -14.79 0.79
CA ALA A 217 -16.19 -15.79 1.43
C ALA A 217 -15.91 -17.21 0.92
N GLU A 218 -15.87 -17.40 -0.41
CA GLU A 218 -15.57 -18.69 -1.07
C GLU A 218 -14.22 -19.26 -0.64
N ARG A 219 -13.26 -18.38 -0.37
CA ARG A 219 -11.89 -18.76 -0.01
C ARG A 219 -11.64 -18.88 1.49
N GLY A 220 -12.60 -18.53 2.34
CA GLY A 220 -12.41 -18.55 3.79
C GLY A 220 -11.54 -17.40 4.31
N GLU A 221 -11.40 -16.31 3.55
CA GLU A 221 -10.55 -15.17 3.92
C GLU A 221 -11.25 -14.27 4.93
N GLN A 222 -11.42 -14.77 6.16
CA GLN A 222 -12.16 -14.14 7.26
C GLN A 222 -11.75 -12.69 7.52
N ARG A 223 -10.46 -12.36 7.33
CA ARG A 223 -9.97 -10.99 7.47
C ARG A 223 -10.49 -10.06 6.41
N VAL A 224 -10.42 -10.48 5.15
CA VAL A 224 -10.92 -9.70 4.01
C VAL A 224 -12.44 -9.53 4.07
N VAL A 225 -13.17 -10.59 4.45
CA VAL A 225 -14.64 -10.54 4.61
C VAL A 225 -15.03 -9.45 5.61
N ALA A 226 -14.40 -9.43 6.79
CA ALA A 226 -14.70 -8.41 7.80
C ALA A 226 -14.39 -7.00 7.30
N THR A 227 -13.23 -6.77 6.66
CA THR A 227 -12.86 -5.45 6.10
C THR A 227 -13.88 -4.97 5.08
N LEU A 228 -14.33 -5.83 4.18
CA LEU A 228 -15.32 -5.47 3.16
C LEU A 228 -16.68 -5.13 3.80
N LEU A 229 -17.14 -5.91 4.79
CA LEU A 229 -18.39 -5.64 5.50
C LEU A 229 -18.34 -4.33 6.29
N LEU A 230 -17.22 -4.06 6.96
CA LEU A 230 -16.98 -2.80 7.68
C LEU A 230 -16.97 -1.60 6.72
N ALA A 231 -16.51 -1.79 5.49
CA ALA A 231 -16.56 -0.79 4.43
C ALA A 231 -17.92 -0.71 3.70
N GLY A 232 -18.93 -1.45 4.18
CA GLY A 232 -20.30 -1.37 3.67
C GLY A 232 -20.60 -2.27 2.46
N ALA A 233 -19.83 -3.33 2.22
CA ALA A 233 -20.15 -4.32 1.20
C ALA A 233 -21.54 -4.92 1.42
N ASP A 234 -22.33 -5.07 0.36
CA ASP A 234 -23.66 -5.66 0.44
C ASP A 234 -23.57 -7.21 0.51
N PRO A 235 -23.87 -7.85 1.66
CA PRO A 235 -23.90 -9.31 1.76
C PRO A 235 -25.05 -9.94 0.96
N GLY A 236 -26.08 -9.15 0.60
CA GLY A 236 -27.21 -9.54 -0.21
C GLY A 236 -26.95 -9.45 -1.72
N ALA A 237 -25.81 -8.91 -2.14
CA ALA A 237 -25.45 -8.85 -3.56
C ALA A 237 -25.46 -10.28 -4.14
N THR A 238 -26.15 -10.45 -5.27
CA THR A 238 -26.28 -11.74 -5.96
C THR A 238 -25.29 -11.86 -7.09
N GLY A 239 -24.60 -13.01 -7.14
CA GLY A 239 -23.76 -13.42 -8.25
C GLY A 239 -24.59 -13.99 -9.42
N PRO A 240 -23.93 -14.57 -10.43
CA PRO A 240 -24.57 -14.99 -11.67
C PRO A 240 -25.61 -16.10 -11.46
N ASP A 241 -25.40 -16.98 -10.47
CA ASP A 241 -26.31 -18.08 -10.14
C ASP A 241 -27.25 -17.75 -8.96
N GLY A 242 -27.44 -16.45 -8.66
CA GLY A 242 -28.17 -15.99 -7.47
C GLY A 242 -27.43 -16.22 -6.15
N THR A 243 -26.21 -16.74 -6.21
CA THR A 243 -25.37 -17.00 -5.03
C THR A 243 -24.95 -15.70 -4.36
N THR A 244 -25.10 -15.61 -3.04
CA THR A 244 -24.65 -14.47 -2.23
C THR A 244 -23.42 -14.87 -1.42
N ALA A 245 -22.69 -13.91 -0.85
CA ALA A 245 -21.54 -14.22 -0.01
C ALA A 245 -21.88 -15.18 1.16
N PRO A 246 -23.01 -15.02 1.88
CA PRO A 246 -23.48 -15.99 2.86
C PRO A 246 -23.66 -17.44 2.37
N HIS A 247 -24.02 -17.65 1.10
CA HIS A 247 -24.15 -19.01 0.56
C HIS A 247 -22.80 -19.73 0.47
N LEU A 248 -21.71 -18.96 0.33
CA LEU A 248 -20.35 -19.46 0.10
C LEU A 248 -19.59 -19.78 1.41
N THR A 249 -20.15 -19.45 2.58
CA THR A 249 -19.52 -19.69 3.90
C THR A 249 -19.99 -20.96 4.61
N ARG A 250 -20.88 -21.76 4.00
CA ARG A 250 -21.52 -22.95 4.60
C ARG A 250 -20.59 -24.07 5.06
N GLY A 251 -19.31 -24.05 4.65
CA GLY A 251 -18.29 -25.03 5.03
C GLY A 251 -17.21 -24.47 5.97
N TRP A 252 -17.38 -23.25 6.48
CA TRP A 252 -16.48 -22.70 7.48
C TRP A 252 -16.60 -23.52 8.78
N PRO A 253 -15.50 -23.76 9.51
CA PRO A 253 -15.54 -24.56 10.73
C PRO A 253 -16.48 -23.90 11.75
N GLU A 254 -17.53 -24.62 12.14
CA GLU A 254 -18.36 -24.27 13.30
C GLU A 254 -17.46 -24.08 14.52
N PRO A 255 -17.66 -23.05 15.35
CA PRO A 255 -16.89 -22.87 16.57
C PRO A 255 -17.05 -24.10 17.46
N HIS A 256 -15.95 -24.82 17.69
CA HIS A 256 -15.95 -26.01 18.53
C HIS A 256 -16.56 -25.73 19.91
N GLU A 257 -17.55 -26.58 20.22
CA GLU A 257 -18.15 -26.94 21.51
C GLU A 257 -19.09 -25.96 22.23
N GLY A 258 -20.39 -26.27 22.10
CA GLY A 258 -21.19 -26.55 23.29
C GLY A 258 -22.56 -25.89 23.39
N ILE A 259 -23.51 -26.18 22.49
CA ILE A 259 -24.97 -26.26 22.75
C ILE A 259 -25.63 -27.02 21.58
N LYS A 260 -26.45 -28.04 21.89
CA LYS A 260 -27.54 -28.59 21.06
C LYS A 260 -28.68 -29.01 22.02
N PRO A 261 -29.96 -29.17 21.61
CA PRO A 261 -30.53 -29.08 20.26
C PRO A 261 -31.89 -28.32 20.15
N GLY A 262 -32.31 -27.96 18.93
CA GLY A 262 -33.75 -27.90 18.59
C GLY A 262 -34.19 -26.90 17.51
N GLY A 263 -34.29 -27.35 16.26
CA GLY A 263 -34.98 -26.67 15.15
C GLY A 263 -34.10 -26.41 13.91
N PRO A 264 -34.66 -26.37 12.68
CA PRO A 264 -33.90 -25.94 11.50
C PRO A 264 -33.65 -24.44 11.64
N ARG A 265 -32.54 -24.10 12.31
CA ARG A 265 -32.11 -22.73 12.56
C ARG A 265 -31.15 -22.34 11.47
N ASN A 266 -31.58 -21.39 10.66
CA ASN A 266 -30.75 -20.74 9.66
C ASN A 266 -29.61 -20.06 10.41
N ALA A 267 -28.36 -20.37 10.09
CA ALA A 267 -27.17 -19.92 10.84
C ALA A 267 -26.94 -18.39 10.86
N TRP A 268 -27.87 -17.59 10.36
CA TRP A 268 -27.83 -16.13 10.32
C TRP A 268 -28.82 -15.45 11.27
N ASP A 269 -29.83 -16.17 11.77
CA ASP A 269 -30.82 -15.60 12.70
C ASP A 269 -30.29 -15.48 14.15
N GLU A 270 -29.14 -16.11 14.44
CA GLU A 270 -28.45 -16.04 15.75
C GLU A 270 -27.03 -15.45 15.66
N VAL A 271 -26.62 -14.93 14.50
CA VAL A 271 -25.45 -14.05 14.42
C VAL A 271 -25.91 -12.71 14.96
N PRO A 272 -25.35 -12.19 16.07
CA PRO A 272 -25.63 -10.83 16.48
C PRO A 272 -25.20 -9.93 15.32
N VAL A 273 -26.17 -9.32 14.65
CA VAL A 273 -25.92 -8.30 13.62
C VAL A 273 -25.03 -7.23 14.24
N VAL A 274 -23.77 -7.23 13.81
CA VAL A 274 -22.69 -6.25 13.95
C VAL A 274 -22.91 -5.13 14.98
N ARG A 275 -22.29 -5.22 16.17
CA ARG A 275 -22.33 -4.19 17.26
C ARG A 275 -21.79 -2.79 16.89
N SER A 276 -21.34 -2.59 15.65
CA SER A 276 -21.16 -1.26 15.07
C SER A 276 -21.29 -1.26 13.55
N ALA A 277 -22.05 -0.33 12.97
CA ALA A 277 -22.08 -0.06 11.54
C ALA A 277 -21.51 1.34 11.27
N VAL A 278 -20.45 1.41 10.44
CA VAL A 278 -19.91 2.67 9.92
C VAL A 278 -20.56 2.91 8.55
N ARG A 279 -21.36 3.95 8.39
CA ARG A 279 -22.02 4.32 7.12
C ARG A 279 -21.50 5.67 6.65
N VAL A 280 -20.74 5.70 5.57
CA VAL A 280 -20.34 6.98 4.94
C VAL A 280 -21.55 7.58 4.23
N THR A 281 -21.89 8.83 4.54
CA THR A 281 -23.00 9.60 3.95
C THR A 281 -22.45 10.87 3.27
N PRO A 282 -23.21 11.51 2.36
CA PRO A 282 -22.79 12.77 1.74
C PRO A 282 -22.53 13.93 2.72
N ALA A 283 -22.98 13.81 3.98
CA ALA A 283 -22.82 14.81 5.03
C ALA A 283 -21.74 14.45 6.07
N GLY A 284 -21.06 13.31 5.94
CA GLY A 284 -20.07 12.80 6.92
C GLY A 284 -20.16 11.29 7.14
N VAL A 285 -19.43 10.77 8.11
CA VAL A 285 -19.42 9.35 8.47
C VAL A 285 -20.40 9.10 9.61
N ARG A 286 -21.30 8.14 9.51
CA ARG A 286 -22.22 7.77 10.59
C ARG A 286 -21.71 6.52 11.29
N LEU A 287 -21.55 6.59 12.61
CA LEU A 287 -21.34 5.43 13.48
C LEU A 287 -22.66 5.05 14.14
N ASP A 288 -23.13 3.83 13.93
CA ASP A 288 -24.19 3.23 14.75
C ASP A 288 -23.53 2.15 15.61
N ALA A 289 -23.54 2.24 16.95
CA ALA A 289 -22.96 1.22 17.85
C ALA A 289 -23.66 1.20 19.22
N ASP A 290 -23.40 0.19 20.06
CA ASP A 290 -23.85 0.26 21.46
C ASP A 290 -23.02 1.28 22.29
N GLN A 291 -23.59 1.76 23.40
CA GLN A 291 -22.93 2.78 24.24
C GLN A 291 -21.66 2.28 24.92
N ARG A 292 -21.50 0.97 25.09
CA ARG A 292 -20.28 0.40 25.70
C ARG A 292 -19.13 0.50 24.71
N LEU A 293 -19.37 0.20 23.43
CA LEU A 293 -18.37 0.33 22.37
C LEU A 293 -17.94 1.79 22.16
N PHE A 294 -18.88 2.75 22.18
CA PHE A 294 -18.49 4.16 22.10
C PHE A 294 -17.61 4.61 23.28
N ARG A 295 -17.93 4.20 24.52
CA ARG A 295 -17.08 4.51 25.68
C ARG A 295 -15.69 3.89 25.54
N LEU A 296 -15.61 2.68 25.03
CA LEU A 296 -14.33 2.01 24.82
C LEU A 296 -13.48 2.69 23.75
N LEU A 297 -14.08 3.10 22.62
CA LEU A 297 -13.39 3.88 21.59
C LEU A 297 -12.89 5.22 22.15
N ALA A 298 -13.70 5.89 22.98
CA ALA A 298 -13.29 7.11 23.66
C ALA A 298 -12.09 6.89 24.59
N ASP A 299 -12.09 5.79 25.34
CA ASP A 299 -11.00 5.46 26.26
C ASP A 299 -9.71 5.11 25.51
N VAL A 300 -9.83 4.40 24.39
CA VAL A 300 -8.72 4.09 23.46
C VAL A 300 -8.09 5.37 22.91
N ILE A 301 -8.91 6.28 22.36
CA ILE A 301 -8.42 7.54 21.80
C ILE A 301 -7.76 8.38 22.89
N GLY A 302 -8.41 8.53 24.05
CA GLY A 302 -7.88 9.32 25.16
C GLY A 302 -6.52 8.83 25.66
N ARG A 303 -6.33 7.51 25.76
CA ARG A 303 -5.06 6.92 26.20
C ARG A 303 -3.98 6.98 25.13
N ALA A 304 -4.32 6.78 23.86
CA ALA A 304 -3.36 6.89 22.77
C ALA A 304 -2.79 8.31 22.66
N VAL A 305 -3.66 9.33 22.75
CA VAL A 305 -3.24 10.75 22.78
C VAL A 305 -2.39 11.03 24.03
N ALA A 306 -2.84 10.61 25.21
CA ALA A 306 -2.13 10.86 26.47
C ALA A 306 -0.74 10.18 26.52
N SER A 307 -0.61 9.00 25.92
CA SER A 307 0.64 8.23 25.96
C SER A 307 1.66 8.69 24.92
N LEU A 308 1.22 9.18 23.76
CA LEU A 308 2.12 9.73 22.74
C LEU A 308 2.49 11.18 23.05
N GLY A 309 1.58 11.94 23.66
CA GLY A 309 1.69 13.39 23.81
C GLY A 309 1.27 14.11 22.52
N ASP A 310 0.86 15.38 22.66
CA ASP A 310 0.15 16.12 21.61
C ASP A 310 0.99 16.31 20.33
N GLU A 311 2.28 16.65 20.48
CA GLU A 311 3.20 16.84 19.34
C GLU A 311 3.44 15.53 18.58
N GLU A 312 3.78 14.45 19.28
CA GLU A 312 4.07 13.14 18.68
C GLU A 312 2.81 12.49 18.07
N TRP A 313 1.65 12.65 18.71
CA TRP A 313 0.36 12.24 18.15
C TRP A 313 0.13 12.93 16.80
N THR A 314 0.26 14.26 16.76
CA THR A 314 -0.01 15.05 15.56
C THR A 314 0.96 14.73 14.43
N VAL A 315 2.26 14.61 14.74
CA VAL A 315 3.29 14.28 13.74
C VAL A 315 3.07 12.89 13.15
N ARG A 316 2.67 11.91 13.96
CA ARG A 316 2.56 10.52 13.51
C ARG A 316 1.26 10.20 12.80
N THR A 317 0.16 10.69 13.35
CA THR A 317 -1.18 10.36 12.86
C THR A 317 -1.66 11.37 11.83
N GLY A 318 -1.05 12.56 11.79
CA GLY A 318 -1.55 13.70 11.03
C GLY A 318 -2.82 14.32 11.61
N MET A 319 -3.31 13.82 12.75
CA MET A 319 -4.56 14.24 13.37
C MET A 319 -4.30 15.20 14.53
N ASP A 320 -5.16 16.21 14.67
CA ASP A 320 -5.11 17.16 15.78
C ASP A 320 -5.47 16.48 17.12
N ALA A 321 -4.64 16.68 18.15
CA ALA A 321 -4.80 16.05 19.46
C ALA A 321 -6.03 16.58 20.23
N ASP A 322 -6.38 17.85 20.06
CA ASP A 322 -7.54 18.46 20.69
C ASP A 322 -8.83 17.99 20.02
N LEU A 323 -8.82 17.84 18.69
CA LEU A 323 -9.90 17.18 17.95
C LEU A 323 -10.09 15.75 18.43
N ALA A 324 -9.02 14.98 18.60
CA ALA A 324 -9.10 13.60 19.09
C ALA A 324 -9.71 13.53 20.50
N ARG A 325 -9.32 14.42 21.41
CA ARG A 325 -9.89 14.51 22.77
C ARG A 325 -11.36 14.95 22.75
N ALA A 326 -11.70 15.95 21.95
CA ALA A 326 -13.08 16.41 21.78
C ALA A 326 -13.96 15.27 21.24
N PHE A 327 -13.44 14.50 20.29
CA PHE A 327 -14.14 13.37 19.72
C PHE A 327 -14.32 12.22 20.72
N ALA A 328 -13.31 11.90 21.53
CA ALA A 328 -13.44 10.93 22.60
C ALA A 328 -14.57 11.32 23.58
N THR A 329 -14.68 12.60 23.95
CA THR A 329 -15.79 13.10 24.78
C THR A 329 -17.14 12.93 24.07
N ARG A 330 -17.22 13.25 22.77
CA ARG A 330 -18.43 13.05 21.96
C ARG A 330 -18.85 11.59 21.87
N LEU A 331 -17.92 10.65 21.80
CA LEU A 331 -18.23 9.22 21.84
C LEU A 331 -18.86 8.82 23.19
N ARG A 332 -18.36 9.36 24.31
CA ARG A 332 -18.94 9.07 25.63
C ARG A 332 -20.36 9.60 25.82
N ASP A 333 -20.65 10.77 25.25
CA ASP A 333 -21.83 11.56 25.63
C ASP A 333 -22.82 11.87 24.49
N GLY A 334 -22.39 11.78 23.24
CA GLY A 334 -23.08 12.37 22.07
C GLY A 334 -23.91 11.41 21.22
N GLY A 335 -23.98 10.13 21.55
CA GLY A 335 -24.74 9.14 20.78
C GLY A 335 -26.26 9.32 20.97
N ILE A 336 -27.01 9.40 19.87
CA ILE A 336 -28.49 9.42 19.89
C ILE A 336 -28.99 7.98 20.06
N PRO A 337 -29.63 7.63 21.19
CA PRO A 337 -30.09 6.26 21.42
C PRO A 337 -31.27 5.89 20.51
N SER A 338 -31.36 4.63 20.12
CA SER A 338 -32.55 4.01 19.53
C SER A 338 -33.71 3.97 20.53
N ALA A 339 -34.93 3.72 20.04
CA ALA A 339 -36.15 3.70 20.87
C ALA A 339 -36.09 2.68 22.03
N ASP A 340 -35.39 1.57 21.82
CA ASP A 340 -35.13 0.53 22.83
C ASP A 340 -33.80 0.70 23.56
N ARG A 341 -33.03 1.76 23.26
CA ARG A 341 -31.68 2.06 23.76
C ARG A 341 -30.64 0.97 23.51
N ALA A 342 -30.93 0.01 22.64
CA ALA A 342 -30.00 -1.05 22.28
C ALA A 342 -28.84 -0.51 21.42
N TRP A 343 -29.03 0.62 20.73
CA TRP A 343 -28.05 1.23 19.83
C TRP A 343 -27.98 2.74 20.02
N HIS A 344 -26.84 3.32 19.68
CA HIS A 344 -26.58 4.76 19.67
C HIS A 344 -26.01 5.15 18.31
N ARG A 345 -26.48 6.27 17.79
CA ARG A 345 -26.03 6.83 16.51
C ARG A 345 -25.22 8.09 16.76
N LEU A 346 -24.06 8.19 16.13
CA LEU A 346 -23.21 9.36 16.15
C LEU A 346 -22.72 9.66 14.73
N ASP A 347 -23.11 10.82 14.19
CA ASP A 347 -22.52 11.32 12.95
C ASP A 347 -21.18 12.00 13.27
N ILE A 348 -20.11 11.54 12.64
CA ILE A 348 -18.72 11.93 12.86
C ILE A 348 -18.10 12.46 11.57
N THR A 349 -17.07 13.29 11.71
CA THR A 349 -16.31 13.82 10.58
C THR A 349 -15.32 12.78 10.02
N ALA A 350 -14.75 13.04 8.85
CA ALA A 350 -13.69 12.20 8.28
C ALA A 350 -12.44 12.16 9.19
N ASP A 351 -12.09 13.29 9.81
CA ASP A 351 -10.95 13.39 10.73
C ASP A 351 -11.21 12.63 12.04
N GLU A 352 -12.44 12.65 12.54
CA GLU A 352 -12.86 11.84 13.69
C GLU A 352 -12.80 10.34 13.37
N HIS A 353 -13.18 9.94 12.16
CA HIS A 353 -13.07 8.55 11.73
C HIS A 353 -11.59 8.12 11.62
N ALA A 354 -10.73 8.95 11.02
CA ALA A 354 -9.29 8.69 10.92
C ALA A 354 -8.59 8.64 12.30
N THR A 355 -9.11 9.39 13.28
CA THR A 355 -8.66 9.37 14.68
C THR A 355 -8.84 8.00 15.32
N ILE A 356 -9.94 7.29 15.07
CA ILE A 356 -10.19 5.93 15.61
C ILE A 356 -9.12 4.96 15.10
N HIS A 357 -8.90 4.94 13.78
CA HIS A 357 -7.92 4.06 13.16
C HIS A 357 -6.50 4.32 13.68
N SER A 358 -6.14 5.60 13.80
CA SER A 358 -4.83 6.01 14.30
C SER A 358 -4.60 5.63 15.77
N ALA A 359 -5.63 5.75 16.62
CA ALA A 359 -5.55 5.35 18.02
C ALA A 359 -5.38 3.83 18.18
N LEU A 360 -6.10 3.05 17.38
CA LEU A 360 -6.00 1.59 17.37
C LEU A 360 -4.64 1.11 16.88
N ASP A 361 -4.08 1.75 15.84
CA ASP A 361 -2.75 1.42 15.31
C ASP A 361 -1.61 1.72 16.31
N ALA A 362 -1.72 2.84 17.03
CA ALA A 362 -0.77 3.22 18.09
C ALA A 362 -0.74 2.19 19.24
N LEU A 363 -1.90 1.68 19.65
CA LEU A 363 -2.03 0.64 20.67
C LEU A 363 -1.52 -0.72 20.17
N ALA A 364 -1.85 -1.10 18.93
CA ALA A 364 -1.46 -2.39 18.35
C ALA A 364 0.07 -2.57 18.25
N HIS A 365 0.80 -1.47 18.06
CA HIS A 365 2.26 -1.47 17.99
C HIS A 365 2.95 -1.30 19.36
N GLY A 366 2.21 -1.32 20.47
CA GLY A 366 2.74 -1.24 21.84
C GLY A 366 3.33 0.12 22.18
N ARG A 367 2.87 1.19 21.52
CA ARG A 367 3.42 2.55 21.62
C ARG A 367 2.59 3.46 22.52
N ALA A 368 1.50 2.93 23.08
CA ALA A 368 0.66 3.57 24.08
C ALA A 368 0.28 2.59 25.20
N ASP A 369 0.11 3.10 26.42
CA ASP A 369 -0.28 2.27 27.58
C ASP A 369 -1.71 1.72 27.43
N VAL A 370 -1.86 0.43 27.73
CA VAL A 370 -3.07 -0.35 27.42
C VAL A 370 -3.99 -0.37 28.64
N PRO A 371 -5.31 -0.07 28.53
CA PRO A 371 -6.24 -0.28 29.63
C PRO A 371 -6.25 -1.75 30.08
N ASP A 372 -6.69 -2.02 31.32
CA ASP A 372 -6.61 -3.34 31.95
C ASP A 372 -6.81 -4.49 30.96
N ARG A 373 -5.80 -5.35 30.89
CA ARG A 373 -5.57 -6.34 29.83
C ARG A 373 -6.78 -7.22 29.47
N LEU A 374 -7.80 -7.32 30.33
CA LEU A 374 -9.02 -8.08 30.04
C LEU A 374 -9.94 -7.39 29.03
N GLU A 375 -10.15 -6.07 29.06
CA GLU A 375 -11.16 -5.42 28.21
C GLU A 375 -10.69 -5.18 26.77
N LEU A 376 -9.39 -4.89 26.57
CA LEU A 376 -8.81 -4.76 25.22
C LEU A 376 -8.60 -6.12 24.56
N VAL A 377 -8.29 -7.16 25.35
CA VAL A 377 -8.25 -8.55 24.87
C VAL A 377 -9.65 -9.01 24.54
N ASP A 378 -10.69 -8.66 25.32
CA ASP A 378 -12.07 -9.00 24.97
C ASP A 378 -12.59 -8.25 23.74
N LEU A 379 -12.18 -6.99 23.50
CA LEU A 379 -12.52 -6.26 22.27
C LEU A 379 -11.75 -6.80 21.05
N LEU A 380 -10.45 -7.05 21.20
CA LEU A 380 -9.64 -7.66 20.14
C LEU A 380 -10.03 -9.12 19.92
N ASP A 381 -10.46 -9.85 20.95
CA ASP A 381 -10.99 -11.21 20.86
C ASP A 381 -12.44 -11.21 20.41
N GLU A 382 -13.23 -10.16 20.60
CA GLU A 382 -14.56 -9.99 19.96
C GLU A 382 -14.38 -9.65 18.48
N LEU A 383 -13.48 -8.74 18.12
CA LEU A 383 -13.06 -8.48 16.74
C LEU A 383 -12.44 -9.74 16.10
N ARG A 384 -11.64 -10.53 16.85
CA ARG A 384 -11.06 -11.79 16.37
C ARG A 384 -12.04 -12.97 16.43
N ARG A 385 -13.08 -12.95 17.27
CA ARG A 385 -14.21 -13.91 17.28
C ARG A 385 -15.16 -13.62 16.13
N GLN A 386 -15.35 -12.36 15.75
CA GLN A 386 -15.94 -11.93 14.46
C GLN A 386 -15.09 -12.34 13.25
N HIS A 387 -13.79 -12.61 13.47
CA HIS A 387 -12.92 -13.28 12.50
C HIS A 387 -12.84 -14.81 12.69
N ARG A 388 -13.62 -15.46 13.56
CA ARG A 388 -13.60 -16.93 13.75
C ARG A 388 -14.97 -17.58 13.96
N ARG A 389 -16.07 -16.93 13.60
CA ARG A 389 -17.39 -17.56 13.52
C ARG A 389 -18.05 -17.23 12.20
#